data_AF-A0A922T550-F1
#
_entry.id   AF-A0A922T550-F1
#
_cell.length_a   1.000
_cell.length_b   1.000
_cell.length_c   1.000
_cell.angle_alpha   90.00
_cell.angle_beta   90.00
_cell.angle_gamma   90.00
#
_symmetry.space_group_name_H-M   'P 1'
#
loop_
_entity.id
_entity.type
_entity.pdbx_description
1 polymer ?
#
loop_
_entity_poly.entity_id
_entity_poly.type
_entity_poly.pdbx_seq_one_letter_code
_entity_poly.pdbx_strand_id
1 'polypeptide(L)' 'MNRYTLKALRANANLKQSEAAQKVGVSTTTWSKWENKKRFPTVKQVEKISEVFGVSYNDIIFL' A
#
# COMPACT_ATOMS: atom_id res chain seq x y z
N MET A 1 13.94 -5.21 -11.61
CA MET A 1 12.84 -5.56 -10.70
C MET A 1 12.59 -4.34 -9.83
N ASN A 2 11.53 -3.58 -10.12
CA ASN A 2 11.30 -2.30 -9.46
C ASN A 2 10.59 -2.55 -8.14
N ARG A 3 11.26 -2.21 -7.03
CA ARG A 3 10.69 -2.40 -5.71
C ARG A 3 10.15 -1.06 -5.19
N TYR A 4 8.88 -1.02 -4.83
CA TYR A 4 8.17 0.18 -4.38
C TYR A 4 7.71 0.03 -2.93
N THR A 5 7.91 1.06 -2.13
CA THR A 5 7.24 1.16 -0.81
C THR A 5 5.78 1.58 -1.00
N LEU A 6 4.93 1.33 -0.01
CA LEU A 6 3.55 1.82 -0.03
C LEU A 6 3.45 3.35 -0.22
N LYS A 7 4.40 4.08 0.37
CA LYS A 7 4.52 5.53 0.19
C LYS A 7 4.85 5.88 -1.27
N ALA A 8 5.72 5.12 -1.93
CA ALA A 8 6.05 5.33 -3.34
C ALA A 8 4.87 5.00 -4.27
N LEU A 9 4.16 3.90 -4.04
CA LEU A 9 2.95 3.56 -4.80
C LEU A 9 1.90 4.67 -4.72
N ARG A 10 1.66 5.15 -3.50
CA ARG A 10 0.74 6.26 -3.24
C ARG A 10 1.21 7.56 -3.91
N ALA A 11 2.49 7.90 -3.79
CA ALA A 11 3.06 9.12 -4.37
C ALA A 11 3.03 9.10 -5.91
N ASN A 12 3.34 7.96 -6.52
CA ASN A 12 3.26 7.77 -7.98
C ASN A 12 1.82 7.88 -8.50
N ALA A 13 0.85 7.44 -7.69
CA ALA A 13 -0.58 7.62 -7.98
C ALA A 13 -1.12 9.01 -7.59
N ASN A 14 -0.27 9.91 -7.07
CA ASN A 14 -0.62 11.23 -6.57
C ASN A 14 -1.78 11.24 -5.55
N LEU A 15 -1.81 10.21 -4.69
CA LEU A 15 -2.84 10.01 -3.68
C LEU A 15 -2.40 10.49 -2.29
N LYS A 16 -3.36 10.94 -1.48
CA LYS A 16 -3.20 11.10 -0.02
C LYS A 16 -3.34 9.75 0.69
N GLN A 17 -2.84 9.65 1.92
CA GLN A 17 -2.94 8.41 2.70
C GLN A 17 -4.40 7.97 2.89
N SER A 18 -5.30 8.93 3.08
CA SER A 18 -6.75 8.68 3.21
C SER A 18 -7.35 8.10 1.93
N GLU A 19 -6.95 8.59 0.77
CA GLU A 19 -7.46 8.15 -0.53
C GLU A 19 -6.93 6.75 -0.88
N ALA A 20 -5.64 6.49 -0.63
CA ALA A 20 -5.05 5.16 -0.79
C ALA A 20 -5.74 4.14 0.13
N ALA A 21 -5.96 4.51 1.40
CA ALA A 21 -6.67 3.68 2.35
C ALA A 21 -8.11 3.38 1.90
N GLN A 22 -8.84 4.39 1.42
CA GLN A 22 -10.20 4.25 0.91
C GLN A 22 -10.26 3.31 -0.31
N LYS A 23 -9.35 3.46 -1.27
CA LYS A 23 -9.28 2.58 -2.45
C LYS A 23 -9.01 1.11 -2.08
N VAL A 24 -8.18 0.89 -1.07
CA VAL A 24 -7.85 -0.45 -0.57
C VAL A 24 -8.91 -0.97 0.41
N GLY A 25 -9.83 -0.13 0.87
CA GLY A 25 -10.90 -0.51 1.81
C GLY A 25 -10.43 -0.68 3.25
N VAL A 26 -9.43 0.09 3.68
CA VAL A 26 -8.92 0.11 5.06
C VAL A 26 -8.98 1.50 5.67
N SER A 27 -8.78 1.60 6.98
CA SER A 27 -8.69 2.91 7.64
C SER A 27 -7.39 3.63 7.28
N THR A 28 -7.43 4.97 7.22
CA THR A 28 -6.23 5.81 7.04
C THR A 28 -5.14 5.50 8.08
N THR A 29 -5.55 5.19 9.31
CA THR A 29 -4.64 4.78 10.39
C THR A 29 -3.95 3.45 10.10
N THR A 30 -4.64 2.49 9.48
CA THR A 30 -4.08 1.19 9.08
C THR A 30 -3.05 1.39 7.97
N TRP A 31 -3.38 2.17 6.95
CA TRP A 31 -2.46 2.54 5.87
C TRP A 31 -1.20 3.24 6.40
N SER A 32 -1.36 4.22 7.29
CA SER A 32 -0.25 4.93 7.91
C SER A 32 0.65 3.99 8.74
N LYS A 33 0.08 3.02 9.47
CA LYS A 33 0.88 2.01 10.20
C LYS A 33 1.70 1.14 9.27
N TRP A 34 1.20 0.84 8.08
CA TRP A 34 1.96 0.09 7.06
C TRP A 34 3.10 0.91 6.48
N GLU A 35 2.87 2.18 6.12
CA GLU A 35 3.94 3.07 5.64
C GLU A 35 5.05 3.27 6.68
N ASN A 36 4.70 3.26 7.97
CA ASN A 36 5.63 3.42 9.08
C ASN A 36 6.20 2.10 9.64
N LYS A 37 5.99 0.96 8.95
CA LYS A 37 6.49 -0.37 9.36
C LYS A 37 6.06 -0.81 10.77
N LYS A 38 4.98 -0.21 11.31
CA LYS A 38 4.42 -0.54 12.63
C LYS A 38 3.53 -1.77 12.59
N ARG A 39 2.94 -2.05 11.42
CA ARG A 39 2.11 -3.22 11.15
C ARG A 39 2.29 -3.59 9.68
N PHE A 40 2.05 -4.85 9.36
CA PHE A 40 2.09 -5.34 7.98
C PHE A 40 0.69 -5.72 7.49
N PRO A 41 0.38 -5.50 6.21
CA PRO A 41 -0.85 -5.98 5.60
C PRO A 41 -0.88 -7.50 5.55
N THR A 42 -2.09 -8.07 5.62
CA THR A 42 -2.32 -9.51 5.38
C THR A 42 -2.29 -9.83 3.90
N VAL A 43 -2.19 -11.12 3.53
CA VAL A 43 -2.19 -11.56 2.12
C VAL A 43 -3.35 -10.95 1.33
N LYS A 44 -4.58 -11.01 1.85
CA LYS A 44 -5.77 -10.40 1.23
C LYS A 44 -5.64 -8.89 1.02
N GLN A 45 -4.99 -8.20 1.95
CA GLN A 45 -4.76 -6.76 1.83
C GLN A 45 -3.69 -6.45 0.79
N VAL A 46 -2.66 -7.29 0.67
CA VAL A 46 -1.65 -7.11 -0.36
C VAL A 46 -2.20 -7.38 -1.76
N GLU A 47 -3.07 -8.40 -1.92
CA GLU A 47 -3.81 -8.62 -3.17
C GLU A 47 -4.60 -7.36 -3.55
N LYS A 48 -5.33 -6.79 -2.60
CA LYS A 48 -6.09 -5.55 -2.81
C LYS A 48 -5.21 -4.37 -3.22
N ILE A 49 -4.04 -4.21 -2.60
CA ILE A 49 -3.07 -3.17 -2.96
C ILE A 49 -2.55 -3.42 -4.37
N SER A 50 -2.22 -4.66 -4.70
CA SER A 50 -1.73 -5.08 -6.02
C SER A 50 -2.75 -4.75 -7.12
N GLU A 51 -4.03 -5.04 -6.88
CA GLU A 51 -5.15 -4.68 -7.76
C GLU A 51 -5.30 -3.16 -7.92
N VAL A 52 -5.31 -2.41 -6.81
CA VAL A 52 -5.54 -0.96 -6.81
C VAL A 52 -4.41 -0.19 -7.51
N PHE A 53 -3.17 -0.63 -7.32
CA PHE A 53 -1.98 0.05 -7.82
C PHE A 53 -1.38 -0.61 -9.07
N GLY A 54 -1.93 -1.73 -9.53
CA GLY A 54 -1.46 -2.45 -10.72
C GLY A 54 -0.03 -2.98 -10.61
N VAL A 55 0.40 -3.38 -9.41
CA VAL A 55 1.76 -3.85 -9.13
C VAL A 55 1.77 -5.29 -8.66
N SER A 56 2.87 -6.01 -8.86
CA SER A 56 3.02 -7.37 -8.34
C SER A 56 3.30 -7.36 -6.84
N TYR A 57 2.83 -8.38 -6.11
CA TYR A 57 3.18 -8.60 -4.69
C TYR A 57 4.70 -8.50 -4.44
N ASN A 58 5.50 -9.10 -5.34
CA ASN A 58 6.96 -9.14 -5.22
C ASN A 58 7.63 -7.76 -5.40
N ASP A 59 6.90 -6.79 -5.94
CA ASP A 59 7.38 -5.44 -6.15
C ASP A 59 7.10 -4.55 -4.92
N ILE A 60 6.30 -5.00 -3.95
CA ILE A 60 5.95 -4.18 -2.78
C ILE A 60 6.92 -4.45 -1.62
N ILE A 61 7.64 -3.41 -1.20
CA ILE A 61 8.50 -3.44 -0.01
C ILE A 61 7.67 -3.06 1.21
N PHE A 62 7.52 -4.03 2.10
CA PHE A 62 6.97 -3.81 3.43
C PHE A 62 8.05 -3.59 4.50
N LEU A 63 9.27 -4.14 4.31
CA LEU A 63 10.36 -4.14 5.30
C LEU A 63 11.28 -2.90 5.30
#